data_AF-A0A834KX41-F1
#
_entry.id   AF-A0A834KX41-F1
#
_cell.length_a   1.000
_cell.length_b   1.000
_cell.length_c   1.000
_cell.angle_alpha   90.00
_cell.angle_beta   90.00
_cell.angle_gamma   90.00
#
_symmetry.space_group_name_H-M   'P 1'
#
loop_
_entity.id
_entity.type
_entity.pdbx_description
1 polymer ?
#
loop_
_entity_poly.entity_id
_entity_poly.type
_entity_poly.pdbx_seq_one_letter_code
_entity_poly.pdbx_strand_id
1 'polypeptide(L)'
;MSSTVFSISGSSSSSSSSSSSSSSSSSSSSTVAAGITVLNEIGLDPGIDHLLALECFDDVRKAGGKIESFVSWCGGLPAPECSFNPLRYKFSWSPKGALLNTLAPAKYHRDGQEVEISGGGDLMSAVQSLDFLPGFALEGFPNRDSTIYRELYGIQNASTVLRGTIRFKGFSDTIQALQYLGLIDPNPHPILHPNGPDITWRVLICNLLGLANDKIFFENLKRKIAERVNSEERVQAIEDLGLLEEDLVLKLNTPLDTLTHYLSKKLFYEKNERDLVILRHDIGVLWPDNKREAKGINLVLYGDVKGHSAMARTVGYPAAIAVKMILDGEIQQRGMLLPFTPDIYRPILHRLKAEGVESFETSRWL
;
A
#
# COMPACT_ATOMS: atom_id res chain seq x y z
N MET A 1 -38.05 7.48 -3.62
CA MET A 1 -36.71 7.84 -4.13
C MET A 1 -35.71 7.42 -3.07
N SER A 2 -35.08 6.25 -3.23
CA SER A 2 -34.07 5.75 -2.29
C SER A 2 -32.74 6.40 -2.67
N SER A 3 -32.25 7.33 -1.85
CA SER A 3 -30.96 7.99 -2.07
C SER A 3 -29.83 7.01 -1.75
N THR A 4 -29.23 6.40 -2.77
CA THR A 4 -28.00 5.59 -2.61
C THR A 4 -26.80 6.53 -2.58
N VAL A 5 -26.02 6.49 -1.49
CA VAL A 5 -24.75 7.24 -1.39
C VAL A 5 -23.61 6.25 -1.43
N PHE A 6 -22.83 6.30 -2.49
CA PHE A 6 -21.65 5.45 -2.68
C PHE A 6 -20.39 6.22 -2.31
N SER A 7 -19.55 5.65 -1.44
CA SER A 7 -18.23 6.19 -1.12
C SER A 7 -17.18 5.16 -1.50
N ILE A 8 -16.51 5.38 -2.63
CA ILE A 8 -15.23 4.70 -2.92
C ILE A 8 -14.16 5.49 -2.17
N SER A 9 -14.04 5.28 -0.86
CA SER A 9 -12.83 5.73 -0.17
C SER A 9 -11.72 4.74 -0.50
N GLY A 10 -10.96 5.04 -1.56
CA GLY A 10 -9.59 4.55 -1.67
C GLY A 10 -8.80 4.99 -0.44
N SER A 11 -7.76 4.25 -0.08
CA SER A 11 -6.94 4.44 1.13
C SER A 11 -6.09 5.73 1.12
N SER A 12 -6.64 6.86 0.66
CA SER A 12 -6.14 8.21 0.90
C SER A 12 -6.78 8.81 2.17
N SER A 13 -5.99 8.75 3.25
CA SER A 13 -5.86 9.83 4.24
C SER A 13 -7.04 10.27 5.13
N SER A 14 -7.91 9.36 5.58
CA SER A 14 -8.73 9.62 6.78
C SER A 14 -9.11 8.35 7.54
N SER A 15 -8.11 7.71 8.16
CA SER A 15 -8.35 6.83 9.30
C SER A 15 -7.69 7.52 10.49
N SER A 16 -8.41 8.47 11.09
CA SER A 16 -7.99 9.12 12.33
C SER A 16 -7.81 8.05 13.41
N SER A 17 -6.56 7.81 13.79
CA SER A 17 -6.12 6.91 14.87
C SER A 17 -6.48 7.42 16.27
N SER A 18 -7.63 8.09 16.43
CA SER A 18 -8.10 8.57 17.75
C SER A 18 -9.60 8.95 17.81
N SER A 19 -10.44 8.55 16.85
CA SER A 19 -11.88 8.91 16.91
C SER A 19 -12.86 8.01 16.14
N SER A 20 -12.45 6.84 15.65
CA SER A 20 -13.33 5.92 14.92
C SER A 20 -14.32 5.15 15.80
N SER A 21 -14.21 5.19 17.13
CA SER A 21 -15.23 4.63 18.04
C SER A 21 -16.39 5.61 18.33
N SER A 22 -16.14 6.92 18.30
CA SER A 22 -17.16 7.95 18.61
C SER A 22 -17.80 8.61 17.38
N SER A 23 -17.10 8.67 16.24
CA SER A 23 -17.60 9.34 15.01
C SER A 23 -18.36 8.39 14.07
N SER A 24 -17.98 7.10 14.06
CA SER A 24 -18.58 6.07 13.20
C SER A 24 -19.93 5.58 13.74
N SER A 25 -20.11 5.59 15.06
CA SER A 25 -21.34 5.16 15.73
C SER A 25 -22.50 6.15 15.53
N SER A 26 -22.22 7.45 15.52
CA SER A 26 -23.21 8.51 15.25
C SER A 26 -23.58 8.61 13.76
N SER A 27 -22.65 8.31 12.86
CA SER A 27 -22.88 8.29 11.40
C SER A 27 -23.60 7.01 10.93
N SER A 28 -23.44 5.90 11.64
CA SER A 28 -24.17 4.65 11.37
C SER A 28 -25.67 4.78 11.69
N SER A 29 -26.04 5.44 12.79
CA SER A 29 -27.45 5.62 13.15
C SER A 29 -28.20 6.54 12.19
N SER A 30 -27.55 7.60 11.68
CA SER A 30 -28.15 8.53 10.72
C SER A 30 -28.34 7.91 9.32
N THR A 31 -27.38 7.11 8.85
CA THR A 31 -27.48 6.39 7.56
C THR A 31 -28.57 5.32 7.57
N VAL A 32 -28.69 4.58 8.67
CA VAL A 32 -29.78 3.62 8.87
C VAL A 32 -31.14 4.33 8.89
N ALA A 33 -31.27 5.44 9.64
CA ALA A 33 -32.50 6.21 9.72
C ALA A 33 -32.93 6.80 8.36
N ALA A 34 -31.95 7.18 7.52
CA ALA A 34 -32.19 7.67 6.16
C ALA A 34 -32.51 6.56 5.14
N GLY A 35 -32.43 5.28 5.53
CA GLY A 35 -32.65 4.14 4.63
C GLY A 35 -31.56 3.99 3.56
N ILE A 36 -30.35 4.49 3.83
CA ILE A 36 -29.23 4.53 2.88
C ILE A 36 -28.28 3.36 3.15
N THR A 37 -27.70 2.81 2.09
CA THR A 37 -26.59 1.85 2.16
C THR A 37 -25.30 2.55 1.75
N VAL A 38 -24.27 2.48 2.58
CA VAL A 38 -22.92 2.97 2.29
C VAL A 38 -21.94 1.80 2.44
N LEU A 39 -21.60 1.16 1.33
CA LEU A 39 -20.61 0.07 1.32
C LEU A 39 -19.21 0.65 1.09
N ASN A 40 -18.32 0.40 2.04
CA ASN A 40 -16.92 0.86 2.01
C ASN A 40 -15.98 -0.32 1.72
N GLU A 41 -14.69 -0.02 1.60
CA GLU A 41 -13.62 -1.03 1.52
C GLU A 41 -13.85 -2.06 0.39
N ILE A 42 -14.22 -1.57 -0.80
CA ILE A 42 -14.54 -2.40 -1.97
C ILE A 42 -13.69 -2.04 -3.21
N GLY A 43 -12.37 -1.93 -3.02
CA GLY A 43 -11.39 -1.76 -4.09
C GLY A 43 -10.47 -2.99 -4.23
N LEU A 44 -9.17 -2.75 -4.28
CA LEU A 44 -8.14 -3.80 -4.26
C LEU A 44 -7.72 -4.14 -2.82
N ASP A 45 -7.19 -3.14 -2.13
CA ASP A 45 -6.69 -3.18 -0.76
C ASP A 45 -6.90 -1.78 -0.13
N PRO A 46 -7.96 -1.58 0.66
CA PRO A 46 -8.95 -2.58 1.10
C PRO A 46 -10.02 -2.92 0.02
N GLY A 47 -10.35 -4.21 -0.11
CA GLY A 47 -11.36 -4.74 -1.04
C GLY A 47 -11.17 -6.21 -1.36
N ILE A 48 -10.70 -6.53 -2.57
CA ILE A 48 -10.43 -7.91 -3.02
C ILE A 48 -9.65 -8.70 -1.98
N ASP A 49 -8.71 -8.07 -1.27
CA ASP A 49 -7.97 -8.69 -0.18
C ASP A 49 -8.87 -9.25 0.93
N HIS A 50 -9.89 -8.51 1.37
CA HIS A 50 -10.91 -8.97 2.31
C HIS A 50 -11.70 -10.14 1.74
N LEU A 51 -12.17 -10.01 0.49
CA LEU A 51 -13.05 -10.99 -0.13
C LEU A 51 -12.37 -12.36 -0.21
N LEU A 52 -11.13 -12.39 -0.68
CA LEU A 52 -10.33 -13.61 -0.81
C LEU A 52 -9.99 -14.23 0.55
N ALA A 53 -9.64 -13.42 1.55
CA ALA A 53 -9.34 -13.91 2.89
C ALA A 53 -10.59 -14.56 3.52
N LEU A 54 -11.72 -13.87 3.47
CA LEU A 54 -12.96 -14.31 4.08
C LEU A 54 -13.59 -15.52 3.38
N GLU A 55 -13.50 -15.60 2.05
CA GLU A 55 -13.93 -16.80 1.32
C GLU A 55 -13.16 -18.04 1.80
N CYS A 56 -11.83 -17.94 1.89
CA CYS A 56 -10.99 -19.03 2.38
C CYS A 56 -11.29 -19.38 3.85
N PHE A 57 -11.40 -18.37 4.72
CA PHE A 57 -11.68 -18.62 6.14
C PHE A 57 -13.03 -19.29 6.35
N ASP A 58 -14.05 -18.90 5.59
CA ASP A 58 -15.36 -19.52 5.64
C ASP A 58 -15.32 -20.97 5.17
N ASP A 59 -14.60 -21.26 4.09
CA ASP A 59 -14.48 -22.62 3.58
C ASP A 59 -13.67 -23.52 4.53
N VAL A 60 -12.60 -23.01 5.12
CA VAL A 60 -11.83 -23.71 6.17
C VAL A 60 -12.72 -23.99 7.39
N ARG A 61 -13.47 -22.99 7.87
CA ARG A 61 -14.38 -23.14 9.02
C ARG A 61 -15.50 -24.15 8.74
N LYS A 62 -16.09 -24.14 7.55
CA LYS A 62 -17.10 -25.12 7.12
C LYS A 62 -16.56 -26.55 7.12
N ALA A 63 -15.30 -26.73 6.77
CA ALA A 63 -14.60 -28.01 6.82
C ALA A 63 -14.03 -28.35 8.23
N GLY A 64 -14.34 -27.55 9.26
CA GLY A 64 -13.93 -27.79 10.64
C GLY A 64 -12.51 -27.35 10.99
N GLY A 65 -11.80 -26.72 10.05
CA GLY A 65 -10.45 -26.20 10.28
C GLY A 65 -10.44 -24.89 11.07
N LYS A 66 -9.27 -24.52 11.57
CA LYS A 66 -9.00 -23.27 12.31
C LYS A 66 -7.85 -22.52 11.66
N ILE A 67 -7.96 -21.20 11.61
CA ILE A 67 -6.89 -20.32 11.12
C ILE A 67 -5.88 -20.10 12.26
N GLU A 68 -4.65 -20.59 12.09
CA GLU A 68 -3.53 -20.39 13.02
C GLU A 68 -2.69 -19.15 12.67
N SER A 69 -2.61 -18.77 11.39
CA SER A 69 -1.90 -17.57 10.96
C SER A 69 -2.50 -16.96 9.68
N PHE A 70 -2.37 -15.65 9.55
CA PHE A 70 -2.77 -14.88 8.37
C PHE A 70 -1.74 -13.79 8.08
N VAL A 71 -1.14 -13.82 6.90
CA VAL A 71 -0.28 -12.76 6.38
C VAL A 71 -0.80 -12.34 5.02
N SER A 72 -1.01 -11.04 4.82
CA SER A 72 -1.50 -10.48 3.56
C SER A 72 -0.53 -9.45 3.03
N TRP A 73 -0.14 -9.60 1.78
CA TRP A 73 0.75 -8.71 1.06
C TRP A 73 0.07 -8.20 -0.19
N CYS A 74 0.09 -6.89 -0.45
CA CYS A 74 -0.43 -6.32 -1.69
C CYS A 74 0.48 -5.21 -2.22
N GLY A 75 0.62 -5.13 -3.55
CA GLY A 75 1.33 -4.05 -4.21
C GLY A 75 0.85 -3.80 -5.63
N GLY A 76 0.61 -2.52 -5.95
CA GLY A 76 0.56 -2.02 -7.32
C GLY A 76 1.93 -1.48 -7.71
N LEU A 77 2.53 -2.08 -8.73
CA LEU A 77 3.91 -1.92 -9.19
C LEU A 77 3.93 -1.64 -10.70
N PRO A 78 5.01 -1.12 -11.27
CA PRO A 78 5.23 -1.27 -12.71
C PRO A 78 5.41 -2.76 -13.06
N ALA A 79 5.10 -3.16 -14.29
CA ALA A 79 5.54 -4.46 -14.79
C ALA A 79 7.09 -4.55 -14.72
N PRO A 80 7.68 -5.74 -14.53
CA PRO A 80 9.13 -5.88 -14.36
C PRO A 80 9.94 -5.19 -15.47
N GLU A 81 9.50 -5.32 -16.72
CA GLU A 81 10.09 -4.67 -17.88
C GLU A 81 10.03 -3.13 -17.87
N CYS A 82 9.12 -2.54 -17.08
CA CYS A 82 8.92 -1.09 -16.93
C CYS A 82 9.46 -0.56 -15.58
N SER A 83 10.16 -1.40 -14.81
CA SER A 83 10.62 -1.07 -13.44
C SER A 83 12.02 -0.45 -13.37
N PHE A 84 12.66 -0.15 -14.51
CA PHE A 84 14.03 0.36 -14.53
C PHE A 84 14.09 1.85 -14.14
N ASN A 85 14.12 2.10 -12.83
CA ASN A 85 14.42 3.40 -12.21
C ASN A 85 14.91 3.18 -10.76
N PRO A 86 15.46 4.19 -10.08
CA PRO A 86 16.06 4.00 -8.75
C PRO A 86 15.11 3.44 -7.70
N LEU A 87 13.84 3.88 -7.70
CA LEU A 87 12.81 3.36 -6.79
C LEU A 87 12.23 2.02 -7.26
N ARG A 88 12.51 1.60 -8.49
CA ARG A 88 11.83 0.47 -9.16
C ARG A 88 10.31 0.61 -9.09
N TYR A 89 9.83 1.86 -9.15
CA TYR A 89 8.44 2.20 -8.94
C TYR A 89 8.00 3.29 -9.90
N LYS A 90 6.71 3.31 -10.24
CA LYS A 90 6.08 4.37 -11.03
C LYS A 90 4.75 4.76 -10.40
N PHE A 91 4.46 6.05 -10.42
CA PHE A 91 3.29 6.64 -9.80
C PHE A 91 2.18 6.82 -10.84
N SER A 92 1.01 6.25 -10.57
CA SER A 92 -0.23 6.49 -11.33
C SER A 92 -1.19 7.43 -10.59
N TRP A 93 -0.80 7.93 -9.41
CA TRP A 93 -1.47 8.96 -8.61
C TRP A 93 -0.43 9.80 -7.88
N SER A 94 -0.85 10.76 -7.05
CA SER A 94 0.08 11.60 -6.28
C SER A 94 1.06 10.76 -5.43
N PRO A 95 2.39 10.93 -5.60
CA PRO A 95 3.38 10.19 -4.80
C PRO A 95 3.27 10.41 -3.29
N LYS A 96 2.65 11.50 -2.84
CA LYS A 96 2.61 11.93 -1.44
C LYS A 96 2.14 10.82 -0.50
N GLY A 97 1.03 10.15 -0.84
CA GLY A 97 0.49 9.08 -0.01
C GLY A 97 1.43 7.88 0.10
N ALA A 98 2.07 7.50 -1.02
CA ALA A 98 3.02 6.40 -1.06
C ALA A 98 4.29 6.71 -0.25
N LEU A 99 4.79 7.95 -0.28
CA LEU A 99 5.95 8.39 0.50
C LEU A 99 5.61 8.57 1.99
N LEU A 100 4.46 9.16 2.33
CA LEU A 100 4.04 9.29 3.73
C LEU A 100 3.84 7.94 4.42
N ASN A 101 3.35 6.94 3.68
CA ASN A 101 3.19 5.59 4.21
C ASN A 101 4.53 4.98 4.67
N THR A 102 5.67 5.44 4.15
CA THR A 102 6.99 4.93 4.60
C THR A 102 7.44 5.52 5.94
N LEU A 103 6.79 6.59 6.40
CA LEU A 103 6.95 7.16 7.74
C LEU A 103 5.91 6.66 8.74
N ALA A 104 4.87 5.97 8.28
CA ALA A 104 3.77 5.56 9.13
C ALA A 104 4.22 4.50 10.15
N PRO A 105 3.63 4.50 11.37
CA PRO A 105 3.82 3.39 12.29
C PRO A 105 3.14 2.13 11.74
N ALA A 106 3.56 0.98 12.24
CA ALA A 106 2.89 -0.28 11.98
C ALA A 106 2.75 -1.12 13.25
N LYS A 107 1.67 -1.90 13.32
CA LYS A 107 1.35 -2.74 14.47
C LYS A 107 0.76 -4.06 13.99
N TYR A 108 1.26 -5.20 14.47
CA TYR A 108 0.80 -6.51 14.00
C TYR A 108 1.06 -7.61 15.04
N HIS A 109 0.51 -8.80 14.81
CA HIS A 109 0.80 -9.97 15.64
C HIS A 109 1.79 -10.88 14.93
N ARG A 110 2.78 -11.38 15.65
CA ARG A 110 3.75 -12.37 15.18
C ARG A 110 4.04 -13.36 16.30
N ASP A 111 3.83 -14.65 16.02
CA ASP A 111 4.13 -15.75 16.94
C ASP A 111 3.53 -15.55 18.35
N GLY A 112 2.31 -15.00 18.40
CA GLY A 112 1.56 -14.73 19.62
C GLY A 112 1.91 -13.41 20.33
N GLN A 113 2.89 -12.66 19.83
CA GLN A 113 3.32 -11.38 20.38
C GLN A 113 2.86 -10.21 19.51
N GLU A 114 2.56 -9.09 20.16
CA GLU A 114 2.31 -7.83 19.47
C GLU A 114 3.64 -7.16 19.13
N VAL A 115 3.80 -6.80 17.86
CA VAL A 115 4.96 -6.06 17.35
C VAL A 115 4.50 -4.67 16.96
N GLU A 116 5.21 -3.66 17.44
CA GLU A 116 4.97 -2.26 17.13
C GLU A 116 6.24 -1.65 16.51
N ILE A 117 6.05 -0.92 15.42
CA ILE A 117 7.07 -0.15 14.72
C ILE A 117 6.68 1.31 14.82
N SER A 118 7.58 2.11 15.39
CA SER A 118 7.39 3.55 15.53
C SER A 118 7.28 4.24 14.18
N GLY A 119 6.52 5.34 14.15
CA GLY A 119 6.53 6.24 13.01
C GLY A 119 7.86 7.00 12.90
N GLY A 120 8.12 7.60 11.74
CA GLY A 120 9.33 8.39 11.48
C GLY A 120 10.35 7.73 10.56
N GLY A 121 10.05 6.54 10.01
CA GLY A 121 10.86 5.89 8.98
C GLY A 121 11.38 4.50 9.34
N ASP A 122 11.28 4.10 10.62
CA ASP A 122 11.73 2.78 11.12
C ASP A 122 11.11 1.59 10.34
N LEU A 123 9.95 1.82 9.73
CA LEU A 123 9.28 0.85 8.88
C LEU A 123 10.15 0.29 7.76
N MET A 124 11.00 1.12 7.15
CA MET A 124 11.87 0.67 6.06
C MET A 124 13.00 -0.23 6.54
N SER A 125 13.27 -0.29 7.85
CA SER A 125 14.23 -1.22 8.46
C SER A 125 13.60 -2.57 8.79
N ALA A 126 12.27 -2.69 8.74
CA ALA A 126 11.52 -3.91 9.03
C ALA A 126 11.10 -4.68 7.75
N VAL A 127 11.81 -4.43 6.64
CA VAL A 127 11.52 -5.01 5.33
C VAL A 127 11.94 -6.47 5.28
N GLN A 128 11.11 -7.30 4.66
CA GLN A 128 11.32 -8.74 4.47
C GLN A 128 11.44 -9.06 2.99
N SER A 129 12.36 -9.97 2.63
CA SER A 129 12.38 -10.55 1.28
C SER A 129 11.16 -11.45 1.09
N LEU A 130 10.51 -11.36 -0.07
CA LEU A 130 9.35 -12.18 -0.43
C LEU A 130 9.70 -13.05 -1.64
N ASP A 131 9.58 -14.36 -1.50
CA ASP A 131 10.03 -15.37 -2.49
C ASP A 131 8.91 -16.29 -3.00
N PHE A 132 7.65 -16.02 -2.63
CA PHE A 132 6.48 -16.82 -3.03
C PHE A 132 6.18 -16.79 -4.54
N LEU A 133 6.77 -15.86 -5.29
CA LEU A 133 6.81 -15.87 -6.76
C LEU A 133 8.28 -15.82 -7.22
N PRO A 134 8.92 -16.96 -7.52
CA PRO A 134 10.36 -17.03 -7.80
C PRO A 134 10.85 -16.15 -8.95
N GLY A 135 9.97 -15.80 -9.90
CA GLY A 135 10.29 -14.93 -11.02
C GLY A 135 10.36 -13.43 -10.69
N PHE A 136 9.99 -13.02 -9.47
CA PHE A 136 10.00 -11.62 -9.06
C PHE A 136 10.96 -11.38 -7.89
N ALA A 137 11.68 -10.26 -7.96
CA ALA A 137 12.51 -9.78 -6.86
C ALA A 137 11.68 -8.89 -5.93
N LEU A 138 10.91 -9.50 -5.02
CA LEU A 138 9.99 -8.78 -4.14
C LEU A 138 10.55 -8.56 -2.74
N GLU A 139 10.13 -7.45 -2.14
CA GLU A 139 10.29 -7.13 -0.73
C GLU A 139 8.96 -6.63 -0.17
N GLY A 140 8.75 -6.75 1.13
CA GLY A 140 7.56 -6.23 1.78
C GLY A 140 7.79 -5.69 3.17
N PHE A 141 6.95 -4.74 3.55
CA PHE A 141 6.95 -4.13 4.88
C PHE A 141 5.53 -4.05 5.45
N PRO A 142 5.34 -4.18 6.77
CA PRO A 142 4.03 -4.09 7.40
C PRO A 142 3.31 -2.78 7.10
N ASN A 143 1.98 -2.78 7.12
CA ASN A 143 1.18 -1.57 6.89
C ASN A 143 0.22 -1.32 8.04
N ARG A 144 0.27 -0.10 8.60
CA ARG A 144 -0.71 0.40 9.57
C ARG A 144 -0.93 -0.59 10.72
N ASP A 145 -2.15 -0.66 11.25
CA ASP A 145 -2.52 -1.58 12.30
C ASP A 145 -3.22 -2.83 11.75
N SER A 146 -2.54 -3.96 11.85
CA SER A 146 -3.05 -5.29 11.50
C SER A 146 -3.73 -6.00 12.69
N THR A 147 -3.58 -5.50 13.92
CA THR A 147 -4.09 -6.18 15.12
C THR A 147 -5.61 -6.29 15.14
N ILE A 148 -6.30 -5.29 14.57
CA ILE A 148 -7.75 -5.22 14.47
C ILE A 148 -8.37 -6.39 13.67
N TYR A 149 -7.62 -7.00 12.75
CA TYR A 149 -8.14 -8.03 11.84
C TYR A 149 -8.38 -9.38 12.51
N ARG A 150 -7.83 -9.61 13.72
CA ARG A 150 -8.19 -10.78 14.55
C ARG A 150 -9.68 -10.82 14.85
N GLU A 151 -10.22 -9.66 15.22
CA GLU A 151 -11.65 -9.53 15.54
C GLU A 151 -12.48 -9.40 14.26
N LEU A 152 -12.09 -8.52 13.34
CA LEU A 152 -12.86 -8.25 12.12
C LEU A 152 -13.08 -9.51 11.25
N TYR A 153 -12.13 -10.45 11.23
CA TYR A 153 -12.25 -11.68 10.45
C TYR A 153 -12.64 -12.92 11.26
N GLY A 154 -12.86 -12.78 12.57
CA GLY A 154 -13.16 -13.92 13.44
C GLY A 154 -12.01 -14.94 13.53
N ILE A 155 -10.76 -14.46 13.53
CA ILE A 155 -9.54 -15.27 13.66
C ILE A 155 -8.80 -14.94 14.96
N GLN A 156 -9.53 -14.75 16.06
CA GLN A 156 -8.96 -14.32 17.34
C GLN A 156 -7.88 -15.28 17.86
N ASN A 157 -7.85 -16.54 17.44
CA ASN A 157 -6.82 -17.50 17.87
C ASN A 157 -5.56 -17.52 16.99
N ALA A 158 -5.53 -16.75 15.89
CA ALA A 158 -4.36 -16.69 15.04
C ALA A 158 -3.17 -16.05 15.78
N SER A 159 -2.02 -16.75 15.79
CA SER A 159 -0.80 -16.29 16.45
C SER A 159 -0.06 -15.22 15.65
N THR A 160 -0.23 -15.24 14.32
CA THR A 160 0.36 -14.26 13.40
C THR A 160 -0.73 -13.63 12.57
N VAL A 161 -0.83 -12.31 12.59
CA VAL A 161 -1.75 -11.50 11.79
C VAL A 161 -1.02 -10.25 11.31
N LEU A 162 -0.70 -10.21 10.03
CA LEU A 162 0.03 -9.10 9.39
C LEU A 162 -0.61 -8.76 8.04
N ARG A 163 -0.78 -7.47 7.77
CA ARG A 163 -1.04 -6.92 6.44
C ARG A 163 0.13 -6.02 6.07
N GLY A 164 0.54 -6.02 4.81
CA GLY A 164 1.73 -5.30 4.38
C GLY A 164 1.76 -4.95 2.89
N THR A 165 2.67 -4.05 2.55
CA THR A 165 2.90 -3.58 1.18
C THR A 165 3.97 -4.43 0.51
N ILE A 166 3.80 -4.72 -0.79
CA ILE A 166 4.84 -5.26 -1.67
C ILE A 166 5.51 -4.14 -2.47
N ARG A 167 6.84 -4.23 -2.61
CA ARG A 167 7.67 -3.46 -3.53
C ARG A 167 8.68 -4.37 -4.23
N PHE A 168 9.33 -3.86 -5.28
CA PHE A 168 10.52 -4.52 -5.82
C PHE A 168 11.72 -4.25 -4.93
N LYS A 169 12.62 -5.25 -4.84
CA LYS A 169 13.83 -5.19 -4.01
C LYS A 169 14.64 -3.93 -4.24
N GLY A 170 14.99 -3.23 -3.16
CA GLY A 170 15.78 -2.00 -3.16
C GLY A 170 14.95 -0.70 -3.29
N PHE A 171 13.62 -0.80 -3.32
CA PHE A 171 12.75 0.36 -3.08
C PHE A 171 13.01 0.94 -1.69
N SER A 172 13.00 0.09 -0.66
CA SER A 172 13.22 0.45 0.74
C SER A 172 14.56 1.15 0.97
N ASP A 173 15.65 0.65 0.38
CA ASP A 173 16.97 1.29 0.47
C ASP A 173 16.98 2.71 -0.09
N THR A 174 16.33 2.90 -1.25
CA THR A 174 16.22 4.22 -1.87
C THR A 174 15.36 5.16 -1.02
N ILE A 175 14.26 4.66 -0.45
CA ILE A 175 13.44 5.45 0.47
C ILE A 175 14.21 5.82 1.74
N GLN A 176 14.99 4.91 2.33
CA GLN A 176 15.82 5.22 3.50
C GLN A 176 16.82 6.32 3.20
N ALA A 177 17.44 6.31 2.00
CA ALA A 177 18.33 7.39 1.58
C ALA A 177 17.61 8.75 1.57
N LEU A 178 16.39 8.80 1.01
CA LEU A 178 15.56 10.00 0.99
C LEU A 178 15.15 10.45 2.40
N GLN A 179 14.85 9.51 3.31
CA GLN A 179 14.53 9.79 4.71
C GLN A 179 15.74 10.38 5.46
N TYR A 180 16.92 9.77 5.34
CA TYR A 180 18.14 10.25 6.01
C TYR A 180 18.62 11.62 5.50
N LEU A 181 18.30 11.97 4.25
CA LEU A 181 18.52 13.30 3.70
C LEU A 181 17.46 14.33 4.13
N GLY A 182 16.38 13.92 4.80
CA GLY A 182 15.29 14.83 5.20
C GLY A 182 14.38 15.25 4.04
N LEU A 183 14.38 14.49 2.93
CA LEU A 183 13.54 14.79 1.77
C LEU A 183 12.10 14.28 1.94
N ILE A 184 11.88 13.33 2.84
CA ILE A 184 10.55 12.87 3.23
C ILE A 184 10.20 13.51 4.58
N ASP A 185 10.11 14.85 4.60
CA ASP A 185 9.68 15.63 5.77
C ASP A 185 8.44 16.46 5.42
N PRO A 186 7.30 16.29 6.12
CA PRO A 186 6.09 17.08 5.89
C PRO A 186 6.14 18.49 6.51
N ASN A 187 7.19 18.83 7.27
CA ASN A 187 7.30 20.13 7.92
C ASN A 187 7.86 21.19 6.95
N PRO A 188 7.42 22.47 7.06
CA PRO A 188 7.96 23.54 6.25
C PRO A 188 9.47 23.72 6.46
N HIS A 189 10.20 23.91 5.37
CA HIS A 189 11.64 24.16 5.40
C HIS A 189 11.96 25.56 4.83
N PRO A 190 12.74 26.43 5.50
CA PRO A 190 12.96 27.82 5.07
C PRO A 190 13.47 27.98 3.63
N ILE A 191 14.39 27.11 3.19
CA ILE A 191 14.93 27.16 1.81
C ILE A 191 13.87 26.89 0.73
N LEU A 192 12.76 26.23 1.10
CA LEU A 192 11.66 25.88 0.21
C LEU A 192 10.48 26.87 0.29
N HIS A 193 10.70 28.05 0.87
CA HIS A 193 9.71 29.11 0.85
C HIS A 193 9.47 29.60 -0.60
N PRO A 194 8.22 29.64 -1.10
CA PRO A 194 7.91 30.00 -2.50
C PRO A 194 8.48 31.35 -2.92
N ASN A 195 8.47 32.34 -2.02
CA ASN A 195 8.98 33.69 -2.29
C ASN A 195 10.50 33.85 -2.09
N GLY A 196 11.23 32.79 -1.74
CA GLY A 196 12.69 32.83 -1.62
C GLY A 196 13.39 32.94 -2.99
N PRO A 197 14.73 33.03 -3.03
CA PRO A 197 15.47 32.90 -4.28
C PRO A 197 15.27 31.51 -4.91
N ASP A 198 15.47 31.42 -6.22
CA ASP A 198 15.48 30.14 -6.93
C ASP A 198 16.70 29.32 -6.51
N ILE A 199 16.51 28.00 -6.39
CA ILE A 199 17.55 27.06 -6.00
C ILE A 199 17.52 25.85 -6.94
N THR A 200 18.66 25.18 -7.06
CA THR A 200 18.77 23.90 -7.76
C THR A 200 18.62 22.72 -6.79
N TRP A 201 18.40 21.52 -7.31
CA TRP A 201 18.35 20.31 -6.50
C TRP A 201 19.64 20.09 -5.71
N ARG A 202 20.79 20.32 -6.34
CA ARG A 202 22.09 20.30 -5.65
C ARG A 202 22.15 21.25 -4.46
N VAL A 203 21.70 22.50 -4.63
CA VAL A 203 21.67 23.50 -3.54
C VAL A 203 20.77 23.02 -2.40
N LEU A 204 19.61 22.46 -2.71
CA LEU A 204 18.71 21.88 -1.71
C LEU A 204 19.39 20.76 -0.91
N ILE A 205 20.05 19.80 -1.58
CA ILE A 205 20.77 18.71 -0.89
C ILE A 205 21.91 19.25 -0.02
N CYS A 206 22.71 20.18 -0.53
CA CYS A 206 23.76 20.84 0.26
C CYS A 206 23.18 21.47 1.54
N ASN A 207 22.04 22.14 1.43
CA ASN A 207 21.38 22.78 2.56
C ASN A 207 20.83 21.77 3.59
N LEU A 208 20.20 20.69 3.14
CA LEU A 208 19.69 19.62 4.02
C LEU A 208 20.82 18.84 4.72
N LEU A 209 22.02 18.82 4.13
CA LEU A 209 23.24 18.31 4.75
C LEU A 209 23.89 19.31 5.73
N GLY A 210 23.41 20.55 5.80
CA GLY A 210 23.98 21.61 6.63
C GLY A 210 25.28 22.21 6.07
N LEU A 211 25.52 22.10 4.75
CA LEU A 211 26.71 22.64 4.11
C LEU A 211 26.52 24.14 3.82
N ALA A 212 27.52 24.94 4.19
CA ALA A 212 27.52 26.39 3.98
C ALA A 212 27.89 26.81 2.54
N ASN A 213 28.50 25.93 1.75
CA ASN A 213 28.95 26.20 0.40
C ASN A 213 28.36 25.17 -0.58
N ASP A 214 27.55 25.66 -1.51
CA ASP A 214 26.93 24.88 -2.59
C ASP A 214 27.89 24.55 -3.74
N LYS A 215 29.03 25.26 -3.83
CA LYS A 215 30.12 25.00 -4.79
C LYS A 215 31.07 23.89 -4.35
N ILE A 216 30.65 23.02 -3.44
CA ILE A 216 31.40 21.82 -3.07
C ILE A 216 31.65 20.97 -4.32
N PHE A 217 32.88 20.46 -4.48
CA PHE A 217 33.21 19.56 -5.57
C PHE A 217 32.30 18.32 -5.55
N PHE A 218 31.87 17.84 -6.73
CA PHE A 218 30.83 16.82 -6.85
C PHE A 218 31.15 15.53 -6.06
N GLU A 219 32.38 15.02 -6.16
CA GLU A 219 32.81 13.83 -5.40
C GLU A 219 32.82 14.06 -3.89
N ASN A 220 33.12 15.29 -3.44
CA ASN A 220 33.06 15.61 -2.01
C ASN A 220 31.61 15.65 -1.51
N LEU A 221 30.67 16.11 -2.35
CA LEU A 221 29.24 16.05 -2.04
C LEU A 221 28.77 14.60 -1.95
N LYS A 222 29.12 13.75 -2.91
CA LYS A 222 28.80 12.31 -2.87
C LYS A 222 29.30 11.65 -1.60
N ARG A 223 30.55 11.91 -1.19
CA ARG A 223 31.09 11.42 0.09
C ARG A 223 30.29 11.91 1.30
N LYS A 224 29.84 13.18 1.32
CA LYS A 224 29.00 13.71 2.40
C LYS A 224 27.60 13.07 2.43
N ILE A 225 27.05 12.74 1.27
CA ILE A 225 25.80 11.98 1.19
C ILE A 225 26.05 10.56 1.72
N ALA A 226 27.14 9.89 1.31
CA ALA A 226 27.49 8.55 1.77
C ALA A 226 27.64 8.48 3.29
N GLU A 227 28.29 9.49 3.91
CA GLU A 227 28.37 9.63 5.38
C GLU A 227 26.98 9.72 6.03
N ARG A 228 26.01 10.40 5.39
CA ARG A 228 24.65 10.57 5.92
C ARG A 228 23.77 9.33 5.73
N VAL A 229 23.84 8.68 4.55
CA VAL A 229 22.94 7.57 4.18
C VAL A 229 23.55 6.19 4.45
N ASN A 230 24.84 6.16 4.78
CA ASN A 230 25.64 4.98 5.11
C ASN A 230 25.62 3.87 4.03
N SER A 231 25.65 4.24 2.75
CA SER A 231 25.76 3.30 1.61
C SER A 231 26.07 4.05 0.31
N GLU A 232 27.00 3.52 -0.48
CA GLU A 232 27.34 4.05 -1.81
C GLU A 232 26.23 3.76 -2.83
N GLU A 233 25.56 2.60 -2.75
CA GLU A 233 24.41 2.27 -3.58
C GLU A 233 23.26 3.26 -3.38
N ARG A 234 23.04 3.68 -2.12
CA ARG A 234 22.06 4.74 -1.80
C ARG A 234 22.46 6.08 -2.38
N VAL A 235 23.75 6.43 -2.37
CA VAL A 235 24.22 7.66 -3.03
C VAL A 235 23.94 7.60 -4.53
N GLN A 236 24.24 6.46 -5.17
CA GLN A 236 23.97 6.28 -6.60
C GLN A 236 22.48 6.42 -6.91
N ALA A 237 21.59 5.89 -6.07
CA ALA A 237 20.16 6.05 -6.25
C ALA A 237 19.70 7.53 -6.18
N ILE A 238 20.29 8.33 -5.28
CA ILE A 238 20.02 9.77 -5.18
C ILE A 238 20.50 10.54 -6.42
N GLU A 239 21.69 10.17 -6.93
CA GLU A 239 22.25 10.72 -8.17
C GLU A 239 21.40 10.36 -9.39
N ASP A 240 21.04 9.09 -9.56
CA ASP A 240 20.22 8.60 -10.67
C ASP A 240 18.79 9.20 -10.63
N LEU A 241 18.29 9.53 -9.43
CA LEU A 241 17.06 10.30 -9.28
C LEU A 241 17.21 11.77 -9.72
N GLY A 242 18.41 12.24 -10.08
CA GLY A 242 18.70 13.60 -10.54
C GLY A 242 18.62 14.65 -9.42
N LEU A 243 18.75 14.23 -8.17
CA LEU A 243 18.64 15.12 -7.01
C LEU A 243 19.93 15.90 -6.73
N LEU A 244 20.99 15.66 -7.52
CA LEU A 244 22.28 16.35 -7.45
C LEU A 244 22.52 17.28 -8.64
N GLU A 245 21.52 17.41 -9.51
CA GLU A 245 21.59 18.21 -10.73
C GLU A 245 21.35 19.71 -10.47
N GLU A 246 21.68 20.53 -11.47
CA GLU A 246 21.47 21.98 -11.45
C GLU A 246 20.07 22.40 -11.94
N ASP A 247 19.15 21.45 -12.11
CA ASP A 247 17.75 21.74 -12.42
C ASP A 247 17.08 22.53 -11.29
N LEU A 248 16.26 23.51 -11.64
CA LEU A 248 15.53 24.35 -10.69
C LEU A 248 14.48 23.54 -9.91
N VAL A 249 14.40 23.82 -8.62
CA VAL A 249 13.42 23.22 -7.71
C VAL A 249 12.13 24.04 -7.73
N LEU A 250 10.99 23.38 -8.00
CA LEU A 250 9.68 23.97 -7.71
C LEU A 250 9.40 23.89 -6.20
N LYS A 251 9.55 25.02 -5.51
CA LYS A 251 9.40 25.11 -4.05
C LYS A 251 7.94 25.03 -3.62
N LEU A 252 7.61 24.00 -2.84
CA LEU A 252 6.25 23.73 -2.34
C LEU A 252 6.17 23.74 -0.80
N ASN A 253 6.91 24.64 -0.15
CA ASN A 253 7.04 24.82 1.32
C ASN A 253 7.72 23.67 2.07
N THR A 254 7.39 22.41 1.78
CA THR A 254 7.91 21.23 2.49
C THR A 254 8.82 20.41 1.59
N PRO A 255 9.86 19.73 2.13
CA PRO A 255 10.67 18.78 1.35
C PRO A 255 9.82 17.70 0.70
N LEU A 256 8.85 17.15 1.44
CA LEU A 256 7.97 16.10 0.93
C LEU A 256 7.13 16.55 -0.26
N ASP A 257 6.48 17.72 -0.21
CA ASP A 257 5.64 18.19 -1.31
C ASP A 257 6.47 18.53 -2.54
N THR A 258 7.64 19.14 -2.32
CA THR A 258 8.62 19.47 -3.35
C THR A 258 9.13 18.22 -4.07
N LEU A 259 9.56 17.20 -3.31
CA LEU A 259 9.98 15.90 -3.85
C LEU A 259 8.83 15.17 -4.54
N THR A 260 7.64 15.15 -3.94
CA THR A 260 6.44 14.51 -4.51
C THR A 260 6.16 15.06 -5.90
N HIS A 261 6.16 16.38 -6.05
CA HIS A 261 5.91 17.01 -7.33
C HIS A 261 6.96 16.59 -8.38
N TYR A 262 8.23 16.61 -8.00
CA TYR A 262 9.33 16.20 -8.88
C TYR A 262 9.20 14.74 -9.31
N LEU A 263 9.00 13.81 -8.37
CA LEU A 263 8.86 12.39 -8.68
C LEU A 263 7.61 12.08 -9.50
N SER A 264 6.52 12.83 -9.32
CA SER A 264 5.31 12.65 -10.15
C SER A 264 5.55 12.93 -11.64
N LYS A 265 6.52 13.79 -11.96
CA LYS A 265 6.91 14.11 -13.33
C LYS A 265 8.01 13.21 -13.86
N LYS A 266 8.85 12.67 -12.98
CA LYS A 266 10.01 11.84 -13.36
C LYS A 266 9.67 10.35 -13.46
N LEU A 267 8.78 9.86 -12.59
CA LEU A 267 8.48 8.44 -12.43
C LEU A 267 7.00 8.15 -12.73
N PHE A 268 6.50 8.70 -13.85
CA PHE A 268 5.17 8.38 -14.35
C PHE A 268 5.23 7.23 -15.39
N TYR A 269 4.08 6.62 -15.65
CA TYR A 269 3.97 5.61 -16.72
C TYR A 269 4.01 6.28 -18.09
N GLU A 270 4.95 5.84 -18.92
CA GLU A 270 5.08 6.27 -20.30
C GLU A 270 4.07 5.54 -21.21
N LYS A 271 4.00 5.99 -22.47
CA LYS A 271 3.17 5.35 -23.48
C LYS A 271 3.64 3.90 -23.70
N ASN A 272 2.70 2.96 -23.69
CA ASN A 272 2.91 1.53 -23.85
C ASN A 272 3.56 0.81 -22.65
N GLU A 273 3.72 1.48 -21.53
CA GLU A 273 4.05 0.79 -20.28
C GLU A 273 2.79 0.26 -19.60
N ARG A 274 2.99 -0.72 -18.72
CA ARG A 274 1.92 -1.43 -18.03
C ARG A 274 2.26 -1.58 -16.55
N ASP A 275 1.25 -1.50 -15.72
CA ASP A 275 1.34 -1.79 -14.29
C ASP A 275 1.10 -3.27 -14.02
N LEU A 276 1.30 -3.64 -12.76
CA LEU A 276 1.19 -4.97 -12.21
C LEU A 276 0.59 -4.86 -10.82
N VAL A 277 -0.42 -5.67 -10.55
CA VAL A 277 -0.94 -5.91 -9.20
C VAL A 277 -0.49 -7.30 -8.76
N ILE A 278 0.14 -7.36 -7.60
CA ILE A 278 0.39 -8.62 -6.87
C ILE A 278 -0.32 -8.54 -5.53
N LEU A 279 -1.10 -9.57 -5.22
CA LEU A 279 -1.68 -9.80 -3.91
C LEU A 279 -1.41 -11.26 -3.51
N ARG A 280 -0.97 -11.45 -2.27
CA ARG A 280 -0.67 -12.75 -1.67
C ARG A 280 -1.27 -12.82 -0.28
N HIS A 281 -2.05 -13.86 0.00
CA HIS A 281 -2.36 -14.29 1.34
C HIS A 281 -1.59 -15.57 1.66
N ASP A 282 -0.89 -15.59 2.79
CA ASP A 282 -0.35 -16.80 3.42
C ASP A 282 -1.21 -17.15 4.64
N ILE A 283 -1.81 -18.33 4.62
CA ILE A 283 -2.80 -18.76 5.61
C ILE A 283 -2.34 -20.09 6.20
N GLY A 284 -2.08 -20.10 7.51
CA GLY A 284 -1.83 -21.32 8.27
C GLY A 284 -3.14 -21.90 8.77
N VAL A 285 -3.41 -23.16 8.45
CA VAL A 285 -4.63 -23.88 8.84
C VAL A 285 -4.29 -25.09 9.70
N LEU A 286 -5.01 -25.25 10.81
CA LEU A 286 -5.05 -26.47 11.62
C LEU A 286 -6.35 -27.22 11.35
N TRP A 287 -6.23 -28.46 10.89
CA TRP A 287 -7.37 -29.32 10.58
C TRP A 287 -7.79 -30.18 11.80
N PRO A 288 -9.03 -30.71 11.82
CA PRO A 288 -9.53 -31.57 12.91
C PRO A 288 -8.68 -32.81 13.22
N ASP A 289 -7.94 -33.31 12.22
CA ASP A 289 -7.02 -34.45 12.36
C ASP A 289 -5.62 -34.04 12.87
N ASN A 290 -5.48 -32.81 13.36
CA ASN A 290 -4.23 -32.17 13.79
C ASN A 290 -3.19 -31.97 12.69
N LYS A 291 -3.53 -32.16 11.41
CA LYS A 291 -2.63 -31.79 10.31
C LYS A 291 -2.61 -30.29 10.12
N ARG A 292 -1.45 -29.78 9.70
CA ARG A 292 -1.26 -28.38 9.34
C ARG A 292 -1.13 -28.23 7.83
N GLU A 293 -1.74 -27.19 7.31
CA GLU A 293 -1.66 -26.80 5.91
C GLU A 293 -1.25 -25.34 5.81
N ALA A 294 -0.26 -25.05 4.97
CA ALA A 294 0.06 -23.71 4.53
C ALA A 294 -0.64 -23.47 3.18
N LYS A 295 -1.66 -22.62 3.20
CA LYS A 295 -2.38 -22.16 2.01
C LYS A 295 -1.82 -20.83 1.53
N GLY A 296 -1.79 -20.66 0.21
CA GLY A 296 -1.38 -19.44 -0.45
C GLY A 296 -2.39 -19.01 -1.48
N ILE A 297 -2.98 -17.81 -1.35
CA ILE A 297 -3.92 -17.25 -2.33
C ILE A 297 -3.20 -16.12 -3.06
N ASN A 298 -3.16 -16.19 -4.39
CA ASN A 298 -2.36 -15.30 -5.21
C ASN A 298 -3.24 -14.63 -6.26
N LEU A 299 -3.12 -13.32 -6.41
CA LEU A 299 -3.64 -12.58 -7.56
C LEU A 299 -2.48 -11.85 -8.21
N VAL A 300 -2.19 -12.18 -9.48
CA VAL A 300 -1.16 -11.53 -10.29
C VAL A 300 -1.82 -11.03 -11.56
N LEU A 301 -1.96 -9.72 -11.69
CA LEU A 301 -2.66 -9.09 -12.81
C LEU A 301 -1.80 -8.02 -13.45
N TYR A 302 -1.59 -8.12 -14.76
CA TYR A 302 -0.94 -7.07 -15.55
C TYR A 302 -1.96 -6.14 -16.19
N GLY A 303 -1.59 -4.86 -16.31
CA GLY A 303 -2.34 -3.89 -17.09
C GLY A 303 -2.35 -4.22 -18.58
N ASP A 304 -3.44 -3.83 -19.24
CA ASP A 304 -3.52 -3.85 -20.69
C ASP A 304 -3.02 -2.52 -21.24
N VAL A 305 -2.00 -2.58 -22.09
CA VAL A 305 -1.41 -1.42 -22.77
C VAL A 305 -2.45 -0.62 -23.59
N LYS A 306 -3.44 -1.31 -24.17
CA LYS A 306 -4.51 -0.67 -24.96
C LYS A 306 -5.82 -0.50 -24.18
N GLY A 307 -5.83 -0.91 -22.92
CA GLY A 307 -7.03 -0.97 -22.09
C GLY A 307 -6.81 -0.32 -20.74
N HIS A 308 -7.35 -0.96 -19.71
CA HIS A 308 -7.22 -0.48 -18.34
C HIS A 308 -5.99 -1.08 -17.65
N SER A 309 -5.36 -0.26 -16.81
CA SER A 309 -4.29 -0.71 -15.91
C SER A 309 -4.82 -1.77 -14.94
N ALA A 310 -3.95 -2.64 -14.43
CA ALA A 310 -4.29 -3.63 -13.42
C ALA A 310 -4.90 -2.97 -12.20
N MET A 311 -4.32 -1.87 -11.72
CA MET A 311 -4.84 -1.09 -10.59
C MET A 311 -6.25 -0.53 -10.87
N ALA A 312 -6.48 0.02 -12.06
CA ALA A 312 -7.80 0.54 -12.43
C ALA A 312 -8.86 -0.56 -12.46
N ARG A 313 -8.52 -1.75 -12.96
CA ARG A 313 -9.42 -2.92 -12.98
C ARG A 313 -9.71 -3.43 -11.57
N THR A 314 -8.68 -3.62 -10.75
CA THR A 314 -8.83 -4.19 -9.40
C THR A 314 -9.42 -3.23 -8.38
N VAL A 315 -9.45 -1.93 -8.64
CA VAL A 315 -10.17 -0.95 -7.81
C VAL A 315 -11.56 -0.65 -8.38
N GLY A 316 -11.66 -0.43 -9.69
CA GLY A 316 -12.88 0.02 -10.34
C GLY A 316 -13.93 -1.08 -10.50
N TYR A 317 -13.53 -2.30 -10.86
CA TYR A 317 -14.48 -3.38 -11.11
C TYR A 317 -15.21 -3.85 -9.85
N PRO A 318 -14.53 -4.10 -8.69
CA PRO A 318 -15.25 -4.47 -7.47
C PRO A 318 -16.23 -3.38 -7.04
N ALA A 319 -15.83 -2.12 -7.15
CA ALA A 319 -16.70 -0.98 -6.86
C ALA A 319 -17.92 -0.94 -7.79
N ALA A 320 -17.73 -1.07 -9.10
CA ALA A 320 -18.82 -1.06 -10.08
C ALA A 320 -19.80 -2.23 -9.89
N ILE A 321 -19.27 -3.43 -9.62
CA ILE A 321 -20.07 -4.62 -9.33
C ILE A 321 -20.92 -4.39 -8.08
N ALA A 322 -20.32 -3.85 -7.01
CA ALA A 322 -21.02 -3.62 -5.77
C ALA A 322 -22.10 -2.52 -5.88
N VAL A 323 -21.83 -1.44 -6.63
CA VAL A 323 -22.87 -0.44 -6.98
C VAL A 323 -24.04 -1.12 -7.67
N LYS A 324 -23.77 -1.97 -8.67
CA LYS A 324 -24.83 -2.70 -9.39
C LYS A 324 -25.63 -3.59 -8.45
N MET A 325 -24.98 -4.34 -7.56
CA MET A 325 -25.65 -5.20 -6.57
C MET A 325 -26.56 -4.40 -5.62
N ILE A 326 -26.16 -3.18 -5.23
CA ILE A 326 -27.00 -2.30 -4.41
C ILE A 326 -28.21 -1.81 -5.21
N LEU A 327 -28.01 -1.38 -6.46
CA LEU A 327 -29.08 -0.88 -7.33
C LEU A 327 -30.09 -1.96 -7.71
N ASP A 328 -29.61 -3.18 -7.94
CA ASP A 328 -30.44 -4.35 -8.28
C ASP A 328 -31.13 -4.96 -7.03
N GLY A 329 -30.86 -4.44 -5.83
CA GLY A 329 -31.46 -4.92 -4.58
C GLY A 329 -30.91 -6.25 -4.08
N GLU A 330 -29.74 -6.67 -4.56
CA GLU A 330 -29.01 -7.84 -4.05
C GLU A 330 -28.42 -7.54 -2.66
N ILE A 331 -27.90 -6.32 -2.46
CA ILE A 331 -27.44 -5.82 -1.15
C ILE A 331 -28.53 -4.93 -0.55
N GLN A 332 -29.25 -5.46 0.44
CA GLN A 332 -30.41 -4.78 1.03
C GLN A 332 -30.12 -4.16 2.39
N GLN A 333 -29.03 -4.56 3.06
CA GLN A 333 -28.66 -4.04 4.37
C GLN A 333 -28.43 -2.52 4.31
N ARG A 334 -28.94 -1.80 5.30
CA ARG A 334 -28.81 -0.34 5.45
C ARG A 334 -27.73 0.01 6.47
N GLY A 335 -27.20 1.23 6.36
CA GLY A 335 -26.13 1.74 7.21
C GLY A 335 -24.75 1.69 6.54
N MET A 336 -23.72 1.84 7.36
CA MET A 336 -22.31 1.75 6.97
C MET A 336 -21.88 0.29 6.95
N LEU A 337 -21.53 -0.24 5.77
CA LEU A 337 -21.20 -1.64 5.56
C LEU A 337 -19.73 -1.83 5.17
N LEU A 338 -19.23 -3.01 5.52
CA LEU A 338 -18.00 -3.62 5.04
C LEU A 338 -18.35 -4.90 4.26
N PRO A 339 -17.54 -5.36 3.29
CA PRO A 339 -17.90 -6.49 2.43
C PRO A 339 -17.59 -7.83 3.10
N PHE A 340 -17.95 -8.00 4.38
CA PHE A 340 -17.51 -9.13 5.19
C PHE A 340 -18.49 -10.31 5.22
N THR A 341 -19.67 -10.14 4.63
CA THR A 341 -20.69 -11.20 4.62
C THR A 341 -20.67 -12.01 3.31
N PRO A 342 -20.96 -13.32 3.35
CA PRO A 342 -20.87 -14.19 2.17
C PRO A 342 -21.75 -13.81 1.00
N ASP A 343 -22.90 -13.20 1.28
CA ASP A 343 -23.83 -12.67 0.29
C ASP A 343 -23.29 -11.44 -0.46
N ILE A 344 -22.25 -10.78 0.08
CA ILE A 344 -21.54 -9.70 -0.60
C ILE A 344 -20.29 -10.23 -1.30
N TYR A 345 -19.37 -10.87 -0.57
CA TYR A 345 -18.05 -11.15 -1.13
C TYR A 345 -18.05 -12.26 -2.20
N ARG A 346 -18.88 -13.31 -2.07
CA ARG A 346 -18.89 -14.42 -3.04
C ARG A 346 -19.43 -14.01 -4.41
N PRO A 347 -20.57 -13.28 -4.51
CA PRO A 347 -21.03 -12.80 -5.81
C PRO A 347 -20.05 -11.83 -6.48
N ILE A 348 -19.38 -10.97 -5.69
CA ILE A 348 -18.37 -10.04 -6.23
C ILE A 348 -17.17 -10.81 -6.79
N LEU A 349 -16.60 -11.76 -6.04
CA LEU A 349 -15.49 -12.60 -6.54
C LEU A 349 -15.89 -13.37 -7.81
N HIS A 350 -17.10 -13.94 -7.83
CA HIS A 350 -17.60 -14.63 -9.02
C HIS A 350 -17.69 -13.72 -10.26
N ARG A 351 -18.20 -12.49 -10.10
CA ARG A 351 -18.29 -11.51 -11.19
C ARG A 351 -16.93 -10.96 -11.61
N LEU A 352 -16.01 -10.76 -10.66
CA LEU A 352 -14.63 -10.34 -10.95
C LEU A 352 -13.89 -11.37 -11.80
N LYS A 353 -14.11 -12.67 -11.55
CA LYS A 353 -13.56 -13.74 -12.37
C LYS A 353 -14.02 -13.65 -13.83
N ALA A 354 -15.28 -13.29 -14.08
CA ALA A 354 -15.79 -13.08 -15.43
C ALA A 354 -15.12 -11.89 -16.15
N GLU A 355 -14.64 -10.89 -15.39
CA GLU A 355 -13.87 -9.73 -15.88
C GLU A 355 -12.35 -9.99 -15.98
N GLY A 356 -11.94 -11.26 -15.81
CA GLY A 356 -10.54 -11.67 -15.86
C GLY A 356 -9.70 -11.19 -14.67
N VAL A 357 -10.33 -10.94 -13.52
CA VAL A 357 -9.67 -10.69 -12.23
C VAL A 357 -9.87 -11.94 -11.37
N GLU A 358 -8.91 -12.86 -11.43
CA GLU A 358 -8.99 -14.17 -10.78
C GLU A 358 -7.73 -14.47 -9.97
N SER A 359 -7.92 -14.99 -8.76
CA SER A 359 -6.86 -15.52 -7.92
C SER A 359 -6.64 -17.02 -8.13
N PHE A 360 -5.46 -17.52 -7.79
CA PHE A 360 -5.14 -18.94 -7.77
C PHE A 360 -4.56 -19.37 -6.41
N GLU A 361 -4.83 -20.61 -6.04
CA GLU A 361 -4.40 -21.19 -4.76
C GLU A 361 -3.17 -22.09 -4.91
N THR A 362 -2.37 -22.11 -3.85
CA THR A 362 -1.29 -23.06 -3.60
C THR A 362 -1.50 -23.67 -2.23
N SER A 363 -1.14 -24.95 -2.06
CA SER A 363 -1.29 -25.65 -0.78
C SER A 363 -0.07 -26.53 -0.51
N ARG A 364 0.39 -26.52 0.74
CA ARG A 364 1.47 -27.38 1.23
C ARG A 364 1.13 -27.91 2.62
N TRP A 365 1.09 -29.22 2.76
CA TRP A 365 0.98 -29.89 4.07
C TRP A 365 2.32 -29.81 4.82
N LEU A 366 2.26 -29.52 6.12
CA LEU A 366 3.41 -29.32 7.01
C LEU A 366 3.69 -30.54 7.89
#